data_AF-A0A1X6MUM4-F1
#
_entry.id   AF-A0A1X6MUM4-F1
#
_cell.length_a   1.000
_cell.length_b   1.000
_cell.length_c   1.000
_cell.angle_alpha   90.00
_cell.angle_beta   90.00
_cell.angle_gamma   90.00
#
_symmetry.space_group_name_H-M   'P 1'
#
loop_
_entity.id
_entity.type
_entity.pdbx_description
1 polymer ?
#
loop_
_entity_poly.entity_id
_entity_poly.type
_entity_poly.pdbx_seq_one_letter_code
_entity_poly.pdbx_strand_id
1 'polypeptide(L)'
;VASRDIAAQTLVEISPVLLFTPTEYEEHGRHTLIHHYTFKWRDGRMALALGLGSLFNHSSSPNVSYIIDTETESIRYTTIRAVTEGEELCIFYGHKLWF
;
A
#
# COMPACT_ATOMS: atom_id res chain seq x y z
N VAL A 1 -10.99 5.83 5.53
CA VAL A 1 -12.46 5.64 5.57
C VAL A 1 -13.10 6.39 4.42
N ALA A 2 -14.10 5.82 3.76
CA ALA A 2 -14.81 6.46 2.66
C ALA A 2 -15.62 7.66 3.14
N SER A 3 -15.42 8.83 2.54
CA SER A 3 -16.19 10.06 2.86
C SER A 3 -17.50 10.18 2.09
N ARG A 4 -17.77 9.23 1.20
CA ARG A 4 -18.97 9.10 0.37
C ARG A 4 -18.99 7.69 -0.22
N ASP A 5 -20.09 7.31 -0.86
CA ASP A 5 -20.13 6.09 -1.67
C ASP A 5 -19.09 6.15 -2.81
N ILE A 6 -18.38 5.05 -3.01
CA ILE A 6 -17.35 4.88 -4.04
C ILE A 6 -17.74 3.68 -4.91
N ALA A 7 -17.80 3.88 -6.22
CA ALA A 7 -18.08 2.80 -7.16
C ALA A 7 -16.94 1.76 -7.19
N ALA A 8 -17.25 0.55 -7.63
CA ALA A 8 -16.22 -0.45 -7.92
C ALA A 8 -15.25 0.05 -9.01
N GLN A 9 -14.01 -0.43 -8.98
CA GLN A 9 -12.97 -0.08 -9.96
C GLN A 9 -12.62 1.41 -10.01
N THR A 10 -12.82 2.12 -8.88
CA THR A 10 -12.46 3.54 -8.76
C THR A 10 -11.02 3.65 -8.25
N LEU A 11 -10.18 4.39 -8.97
CA LEU A 11 -8.87 4.79 -8.48
C LEU A 11 -9.04 5.78 -7.33
N VAL A 12 -8.62 5.40 -6.12
CA VAL A 12 -8.81 6.19 -4.90
C VAL A 12 -7.55 6.91 -4.44
N GLU A 13 -6.37 6.41 -4.82
CA GLU A 13 -5.09 7.01 -4.44
C GLU A 13 -3.98 6.63 -5.44
N ILE A 14 -3.06 7.56 -5.66
CA ILE A 14 -1.75 7.30 -6.26
C ILE A 14 -0.70 7.81 -5.27
N SER A 15 0.03 6.90 -4.66
CA SER A 15 1.06 7.24 -3.69
C SER A 15 2.44 7.15 -4.32
N PRO A 16 3.18 8.25 -4.49
CA PRO A 16 4.61 8.21 -4.82
C PRO A 16 5.36 7.38 -3.76
N VAL A 17 6.47 6.76 -4.15
CA VAL A 17 7.26 5.94 -3.21
C VAL A 17 8.61 6.57 -2.85
N LEU A 18 9.00 6.42 -1.59
CA LEU A 18 10.38 6.58 -1.17
C LEU A 18 11.08 5.22 -1.26
N LEU A 19 12.10 5.13 -2.11
CA LEU A 19 12.80 3.88 -2.42
C LEU A 19 14.06 3.73 -1.57
N PHE A 20 14.23 2.54 -1.00
CA PHE A 20 15.41 2.10 -0.27
C PHE A 20 16.11 1.01 -1.08
N THR A 21 17.40 1.19 -1.32
CA THR A 21 18.31 0.16 -1.81
C THR A 21 18.26 -1.09 -0.92
N PRO A 22 18.55 -2.29 -1.47
CA PRO A 22 18.54 -3.51 -0.67
C PRO A 22 19.48 -3.43 0.54
N THR A 23 20.68 -2.86 0.36
CA THR A 23 21.69 -2.73 1.41
C THR A 23 21.24 -1.79 2.52
N GLU A 24 20.79 -0.56 2.20
CA GLU A 24 20.39 0.39 3.26
C GLU A 24 19.17 -0.11 4.03
N TYR A 25 18.27 -0.82 3.35
CA TYR A 25 17.10 -1.38 4.00
C TYR A 25 17.48 -2.54 4.93
N GLU A 26 18.37 -3.43 4.50
CA GLU A 26 18.79 -4.57 5.32
C GLU A 26 19.63 -4.12 6.52
N GLU A 27 20.54 -3.17 6.35
CA GLU A 27 21.43 -2.71 7.43
C GLU A 27 20.73 -1.75 8.41
N HIS A 28 19.72 -1.01 7.96
CA HIS A 28 19.10 0.06 8.76
C HIS A 28 17.57 0.03 8.71
N GLY A 29 16.98 0.12 7.52
CA GLY A 29 15.53 0.36 7.37
C GLY A 29 14.66 -0.68 8.09
N ARG A 30 15.00 -1.96 7.96
CA ARG A 30 14.27 -3.09 8.57
C ARG A 30 14.26 -3.08 10.11
N HIS A 31 15.19 -2.36 10.72
CA HIS A 31 15.30 -2.24 12.18
C HIS A 31 14.47 -1.09 12.75
N THR A 32 13.69 -0.41 11.90
CA THR A 32 12.83 0.71 12.29
C THR A 32 11.36 0.39 12.04
N LEU A 33 10.46 1.25 12.54
CA LEU A 33 9.01 1.09 12.35
C LEU A 33 8.59 1.12 10.87
N ILE A 34 9.39 1.70 9.97
CA ILE A 34 9.06 1.74 8.53
C ILE A 34 8.96 0.34 7.95
N HIS A 35 9.58 -0.67 8.58
CA HIS A 35 9.54 -2.07 8.15
C HIS A 35 8.10 -2.56 7.94
N HIS A 36 7.18 -2.14 8.81
CA HIS A 36 5.78 -2.55 8.77
C HIS A 36 4.96 -1.89 7.67
N TYR A 37 5.50 -0.88 6.99
CA TYR A 37 4.79 -0.04 6.02
C TYR A 37 5.40 -0.07 4.62
N THR A 38 6.48 -0.83 4.42
CA THR A 38 7.16 -0.90 3.12
C THR A 38 6.68 -2.07 2.26
N PHE A 39 6.71 -1.83 0.96
CA PHE A 39 6.37 -2.78 -0.09
C PHE A 39 7.64 -3.31 -0.75
N LYS A 40 7.63 -4.59 -1.14
CA LYS A 40 8.70 -5.15 -1.96
C LYS A 40 8.63 -4.57 -3.38
N TRP A 41 9.74 -4.03 -3.85
CA TRP A 41 9.87 -3.53 -5.21
C TRP A 41 10.45 -4.59 -6.16
N ARG A 42 10.33 -4.39 -7.48
CA ARG A 42 10.68 -5.42 -8.49
C ARG A 42 12.16 -5.78 -8.56
N ASP A 43 13.04 -4.89 -8.15
CA ASP A 43 14.50 -5.03 -8.22
C ASP A 43 15.14 -5.36 -6.85
N GLY A 44 14.33 -5.78 -5.88
CA GLY A 44 14.79 -6.08 -4.53
C GLY A 44 14.87 -4.86 -3.61
N ARG A 45 14.60 -3.65 -4.12
CA ARG A 45 14.39 -2.48 -3.28
C ARG A 45 13.16 -2.63 -2.41
N MET A 46 13.09 -1.80 -1.39
CA MET A 46 11.90 -1.61 -0.56
C MET A 46 11.33 -0.22 -0.80
N ALA A 47 10.02 -0.09 -0.77
CA ALA A 47 9.33 1.15 -1.09
C ALA A 47 8.40 1.54 0.06
N LEU A 48 8.59 2.72 0.64
CA LEU A 48 7.59 3.30 1.54
C LEU A 48 6.61 4.11 0.71
N ALA A 49 5.33 3.77 0.79
CA ALA A 49 4.28 4.54 0.12
C ALA A 49 4.07 5.86 0.87
N LEU A 50 4.25 6.98 0.17
CA LEU A 50 3.89 8.30 0.69
C LEU A 50 2.37 8.51 0.56
N GLY A 51 1.90 9.75 0.63
CA GLY A 51 0.47 10.04 0.52
C GLY A 51 -0.33 9.25 1.55
N LEU A 52 -1.39 8.57 1.10
CA LEU A 52 -2.23 7.73 1.95
C LEU A 52 -1.87 6.24 1.92
N GLY A 53 -0.93 5.83 1.05
CA GLY A 53 -0.68 4.42 0.74
C GLY A 53 -0.25 3.56 1.94
N SER A 54 0.54 4.13 2.85
CA SER A 54 0.95 3.46 4.10
C SER A 54 -0.07 3.56 5.24
N LEU A 55 -1.22 4.21 5.03
CA LEU A 55 -2.29 4.35 6.03
C LEU A 55 -3.44 3.35 5.83
N PHE A 56 -3.50 2.66 4.69
CA PHE A 56 -4.51 1.63 4.47
C PHE A 56 -4.23 0.43 5.36
N ASN A 57 -5.17 0.11 6.26
CA ASN A 57 -5.06 -1.06 7.12
C ASN A 57 -5.21 -2.38 6.36
N HIS A 58 -4.82 -3.46 7.03
CA HIS A 58 -4.95 -4.81 6.53
C HIS A 58 -6.37 -5.37 6.71
N SER A 59 -6.87 -6.09 5.70
CA SER A 59 -7.99 -7.02 5.84
C SER A 59 -7.74 -8.29 5.03
N SER A 60 -8.21 -9.45 5.52
CA SER A 60 -8.26 -10.70 4.76
C SER A 60 -9.37 -10.70 3.69
N SER A 61 -10.34 -9.80 3.81
CA SER A 61 -11.39 -9.49 2.84
C SER A 61 -11.29 -8.01 2.43
N PRO A 62 -10.22 -7.61 1.73
CA PRO A 62 -10.00 -6.20 1.38
C PRO A 62 -11.08 -5.69 0.42
N ASN A 63 -11.28 -4.37 0.41
CA ASN A 63 -12.13 -3.68 -0.57
C ASN A 63 -11.32 -2.79 -1.54
N VAL A 64 -10.00 -2.73 -1.35
CA VAL A 64 -9.04 -2.04 -2.22
C VAL A 64 -7.92 -3.00 -2.62
N SER A 65 -7.55 -2.98 -3.91
CA SER A 65 -6.33 -3.60 -4.43
C SER A 65 -5.31 -2.52 -4.77
N TYR A 66 -4.04 -2.90 -4.89
CA TYR A 66 -2.99 -1.99 -5.32
C TYR A 66 -2.12 -2.60 -6.42
N ILE A 67 -1.53 -1.72 -7.24
CA ILE A 67 -0.57 -2.08 -8.29
C ILE A 67 0.65 -1.17 -8.16
N ILE A 68 1.83 -1.77 -8.22
CA ILE A 68 3.10 -1.06 -8.31
C ILE A 68 3.31 -0.58 -9.74
N ASP A 69 3.47 0.73 -9.90
CA ASP A 69 3.82 1.40 -11.15
C ASP A 69 5.29 1.84 -11.09
N THR A 70 6.12 1.12 -11.82
CA THR A 70 7.57 1.40 -11.89
C THR A 70 7.92 2.54 -12.85
N GLU A 71 7.03 2.93 -13.76
CA GLU A 71 7.28 4.03 -14.69
C GLU A 71 7.15 5.38 -13.96
N THR A 72 6.17 5.48 -13.07
CA THR A 72 5.89 6.69 -12.30
C THR A 72 6.42 6.65 -10.86
N GLU A 73 7.10 5.57 -10.48
CA GLU A 73 7.56 5.29 -9.09
C GLU A 73 6.45 5.54 -8.07
N SER A 74 5.32 4.87 -8.27
CA SER A 74 4.13 5.02 -7.43
C SER A 74 3.39 3.71 -7.20
N ILE A 75 2.48 3.71 -6.22
CA ILE A 75 1.53 2.63 -5.98
C ILE A 75 0.12 3.18 -6.20
N ARG A 76 -0.64 2.51 -7.06
CA ARG A 76 -2.01 2.90 -7.43
C ARG A 76 -3.00 2.02 -6.68
N TYR A 77 -3.95 2.63 -5.99
CA TYR A 77 -4.95 1.94 -5.17
C TYR A 77 -6.34 2.07 -5.79
N THR A 78 -6.99 0.94 -6.04
CA THR A 78 -8.27 0.87 -6.75
C THR A 78 -9.27 0.04 -5.97
N THR A 79 -10.52 0.49 -5.84
CA THR A 79 -11.58 -0.30 -5.19
C THR A 79 -11.89 -1.55 -6.01
N ILE A 80 -12.02 -2.72 -5.36
CA ILE A 80 -12.37 -3.98 -6.06
C ILE A 80 -13.88 -4.21 -6.13
N ARG A 81 -14.64 -3.51 -5.27
CA ARG A 81 -16.10 -3.49 -5.23
C ARG A 81 -16.59 -2.10 -4.83
N ALA A 82 -17.91 -1.89 -4.86
CA ALA A 82 -18.48 -0.67 -4.29
C ALA A 82 -18.17 -0.60 -2.78
N VAL A 83 -17.91 0.61 -2.30
CA VAL A 83 -17.59 0.93 -0.90
C VAL A 83 -18.58 1.98 -0.43
N THR A 84 -19.26 1.72 0.68
CA THR A 84 -20.27 2.63 1.23
C THR A 84 -19.59 3.76 2.02
N GLU A 85 -20.21 4.93 2.09
CA GLU A 85 -19.80 5.99 3.02
C GLU A 85 -19.59 5.43 4.44
N GLY A 86 -18.49 5.83 5.08
CA GLY A 86 -18.12 5.38 6.42
C GLY A 86 -17.40 4.03 6.47
N GLU A 87 -17.34 3.27 5.38
CA GLU A 87 -16.61 2.01 5.33
C GLU A 87 -15.08 2.26 5.33
N GLU A 88 -14.32 1.46 6.07
CA GLU A 88 -12.86 1.53 6.06
C GLU A 88 -12.30 0.94 4.76
N LEU A 89 -11.33 1.63 4.15
CA LEU A 89 -10.62 1.12 2.98
C LEU A 89 -9.44 0.29 3.47
N CYS A 90 -9.43 -1.00 3.14
CA CYS A 90 -8.40 -1.95 3.57
C CYS A 90 -7.79 -2.66 2.37
N ILE A 91 -6.49 -2.94 2.47
CA ILE A 91 -5.72 -3.69 1.48
C ILE A 91 -5.29 -5.05 2.03
N PHE A 92 -4.88 -5.94 1.14
CA PHE A 92 -4.29 -7.22 1.51
C PHE A 92 -2.76 -7.12 1.54
N TYR A 93 -2.16 -7.35 2.71
CA TYR A 93 -0.70 -7.28 2.89
C TYR A 93 0.01 -8.58 2.46
N GLY A 94 -0.73 -9.66 2.23
CA GLY A 94 -0.16 -10.99 1.98
C GLY A 94 -0.46 -12.00 3.10
N HIS A 95 -0.20 -13.28 2.83
CA HIS A 95 -0.43 -14.38 3.78
C HIS A 95 0.67 -14.56 4.84
N LYS A 96 1.74 -13.75 4.79
CA LYS A 96 2.86 -13.79 5.76
C LYS A 96 2.97 -12.45 6.47
N LEU A 97 2.03 -12.20 7.38
CA LEU A 97 2.16 -11.18 8.41
C LEU A 97 2.43 -11.90 9.72
N TRP A 98 3.68 -11.95 10.14
CA TRP A 98 4.04 -12.32 11.51
C TRP A 98 4.42 -11.02 12.20
N PHE A 99 3.73 -10.70 13.29
CA PHE A 99 4.08 -9.64 14.23
C PHE A 99 5.31 -10.06 15.05
#